data_AF-A0A520J977-F1
#
_entry.id   AF-A0A520J977-F1
#
_cell.length_a   1.000
_cell.length_b   1.000
_cell.length_c   1.000
_cell.angle_alpha   90.00
_cell.angle_beta   90.00
_cell.angle_gamma   90.00
#
_symmetry.space_group_name_H-M   'P 1'
#
loop_
_entity.id
_entity.type
_entity.pdbx_description
1 polymer ?
#
loop_
_entity_poly.entity_id
_entity_poly.type
_entity_poly.pdbx_seq_one_letter_code
_entity_poly.pdbx_strand_id
1 'polypeptide(L)'
;MSSLRTLAVAAGLQPEWQDAAGRRQTVTDGALQAILDCLGHPSKSEKQIAESLAAIEARDARGVRFLSVDVGDPIRLTSKVSGRAELTFEDGTTRSVTVDNGELSPISQSGYHMLEIDDKVIDLLVAPCRCYTIADALPRRKLWAPAVQIPSLRTDVPKAFGDFVSLADAARAFGQCGADALAISPTHALFPADASRYSPYAPSSRQFLNGLYGDPAAFGATSDGRDVPELIDWHAAIPERLARLHNSFDQALPQIEETLTAFRRQGGDDLERHAEFDALHAHFLATTHARGWQQWPVDYHNPASPTVRRFVAEHADDVTFYIFL
;
A
#
# COMPACT_ATOMS: atom_id res chain seq x y z
N MET A 1 -3.88 18.01 34.44
CA MET A 1 -3.36 17.59 33.12
C MET A 1 -2.67 18.81 32.53
N SER A 2 -1.42 18.71 32.04
CA SER A 2 -0.72 19.87 31.46
C SER A 2 -1.38 20.29 30.13
N SER A 3 -1.24 21.55 29.74
CA SER A 3 -1.72 22.11 28.46
C SER A 3 -1.23 21.27 27.26
N LEU A 4 0.04 20.85 27.29
CA LEU A 4 0.64 19.96 26.29
C LEU A 4 -0.06 18.60 26.20
N ARG A 5 -0.39 17.98 27.34
CA ARG A 5 -1.10 16.68 27.35
C ARG A 5 -2.53 16.81 26.86
N THR A 6 -3.19 17.92 27.17
CA THR A 6 -4.53 18.21 26.62
C THR A 6 -4.47 18.30 25.10
N LEU A 7 -3.50 19.03 24.53
CA LEU A 7 -3.29 19.08 23.09
C LEU A 7 -2.96 17.71 22.49
N ALA A 8 -2.09 16.93 23.15
CA ALA A 8 -1.74 15.59 22.67
C ALA A 8 -2.98 14.69 22.54
N VAL A 9 -3.85 14.67 23.56
CA VAL A 9 -5.10 13.90 23.51
C VAL A 9 -6.05 14.44 22.44
N ALA A 10 -6.19 15.76 22.33
CA ALA A 10 -7.02 16.38 21.29
C ALA A 10 -6.52 16.05 19.86
N ALA A 11 -5.20 15.90 19.68
CA ALA A 11 -4.58 15.48 18.43
C ALA A 11 -4.66 13.95 18.19
N GLY A 12 -5.29 13.19 19.09
CA GLY A 12 -5.44 11.74 18.99
C GLY A 12 -4.25 10.93 19.48
N LEU A 13 -3.30 11.55 20.20
CA LEU A 13 -2.18 10.83 20.80
C LEU A 13 -2.61 10.15 22.10
N GLN A 14 -1.97 9.02 22.40
CA GLN A 14 -2.11 8.31 23.67
C GLN A 14 -0.85 8.55 24.54
N PRO A 15 -0.89 9.48 25.51
CA PRO A 15 0.30 9.84 26.29
C PRO A 15 0.69 8.78 27.33
N GLU A 16 -0.22 7.85 27.63
CA GLU A 16 -0.04 6.81 28.64
C GLU A 16 -0.46 5.46 28.05
N TRP A 17 0.41 4.47 28.16
CA TRP A 17 0.20 3.14 27.59
C TRP A 17 0.79 2.06 28.50
N GLN A 18 0.51 0.80 28.20
CA GLN A 18 1.05 -0.34 28.93
C GLN A 18 2.01 -1.11 28.01
N ASP A 19 3.23 -1.35 28.48
CA ASP A 19 4.22 -2.11 27.71
C ASP A 19 3.96 -3.62 27.72
N ALA A 20 4.72 -4.36 26.91
CA ALA A 20 4.59 -5.81 26.79
C ALA A 20 4.86 -6.58 28.11
N ALA A 21 5.50 -5.94 29.08
CA ALA A 21 5.72 -6.48 30.42
C ALA A 21 4.61 -6.07 31.41
N GLY A 22 3.56 -5.41 30.93
CA GLY A 22 2.44 -4.95 31.75
C GLY A 22 2.73 -3.67 32.53
N ARG A 23 3.84 -2.98 32.29
CA ARG A 23 4.20 -1.77 33.04
C ARG A 23 3.57 -0.55 32.38
N ARG A 24 3.03 0.35 33.20
CA ARG A 24 2.55 1.65 32.71
C ARG A 24 3.73 2.51 32.28
N GLN A 25 3.61 3.10 31.12
CA GLN A 25 4.57 3.98 30.50
C GLN A 25 3.90 5.33 30.22
N THR A 26 4.69 6.39 30.31
CA THR A 26 4.24 7.76 30.05
C THR A 26 5.19 8.37 29.04
N VAL A 27 4.64 8.89 27.95
CA VAL A 27 5.42 9.56 26.90
C VAL A 27 6.00 10.86 27.47
N THR A 28 7.27 11.12 27.16
CA THR A 28 7.94 12.34 27.61
C THR A 28 7.41 13.56 26.87
N ASP A 29 7.43 14.73 27.51
CA ASP A 29 6.95 15.97 26.90
C ASP A 29 7.70 16.29 25.60
N GLY A 30 9.02 16.06 25.55
CA GLY A 30 9.81 16.25 24.33
C GLY A 30 9.40 15.33 23.17
N ALA A 31 9.02 14.09 23.46
CA ALA A 31 8.51 13.17 22.43
C ALA A 31 7.10 13.58 21.96
N LEU A 32 6.23 14.02 22.88
CA LEU A 32 4.92 14.56 22.51
C LEU A 32 5.07 15.77 21.59
N GLN A 33 5.95 16.71 21.92
CA GLN A 33 6.21 17.90 21.10
C GLN A 33 6.72 17.54 19.71
N ALA A 34 7.66 16.59 19.60
CA ALA A 34 8.19 16.14 18.32
C ALA A 34 7.10 15.51 17.42
N ILE A 35 6.25 14.65 17.99
CA ILE A 35 5.15 14.01 17.25
C ILE A 35 4.11 15.06 16.85
N LEU A 36 3.75 15.97 17.75
CA LEU A 36 2.82 17.06 17.48
C LEU A 36 3.33 17.98 16.36
N ASP A 37 4.62 18.35 16.37
CA ASP A 37 5.24 19.13 15.30
C ASP A 37 5.14 18.39 13.95
N CYS A 38 5.38 17.08 13.91
CA CYS A 38 5.21 16.26 12.70
C CYS A 38 3.76 16.17 12.21
N LEU A 39 2.78 16.23 13.12
CA LEU A 39 1.35 16.26 12.81
C LEU A 39 0.84 17.67 12.44
N GLY A 40 1.71 18.69 12.46
CA GLY A 40 1.33 20.07 12.15
C GLY A 40 0.67 20.82 13.31
N HIS A 41 0.94 20.41 14.55
CA HIS A 41 0.41 21.02 15.79
C HIS A 41 1.55 21.56 16.68
N PRO A 42 2.18 22.70 16.34
CA PRO A 42 3.25 23.28 17.14
C PRO A 42 2.89 23.45 18.61
N SER A 43 3.83 23.15 19.50
CA SER A 43 3.54 23.05 20.95
C SER A 43 4.68 23.52 21.89
N LYS A 44 5.58 24.39 21.40
CA LYS A 44 6.73 24.90 22.17
C LYS A 44 6.40 26.06 23.11
N SER A 45 5.20 26.64 23.01
CA SER A 45 4.71 27.69 23.90
C SER A 45 3.21 27.56 24.13
N GLU A 46 2.71 28.14 25.23
CA GLU A 46 1.27 28.16 25.53
C GLU A 46 0.44 28.79 24.40
N LYS A 47 0.98 29.81 23.72
CA LYS A 47 0.32 30.41 22.55
C LYS A 47 0.16 29.39 21.41
N GLN A 48 1.23 28.66 21.07
CA GLN A 48 1.18 27.64 20.02
C GLN A 48 0.24 26.49 20.39
N ILE A 49 0.21 26.11 21.67
CA ILE A 49 -0.71 25.07 22.16
C ILE A 49 -2.17 25.52 21.98
N ALA A 50 -2.49 26.76 22.37
CA ALA A 50 -3.83 27.32 22.20
C ALA A 50 -4.24 27.43 20.72
N GLU A 51 -3.33 27.89 19.85
CA GLU A 51 -3.58 27.96 18.40
C GLU A 51 -3.80 26.57 17.79
N SER A 52 -3.02 25.57 18.19
CA SER A 52 -3.17 24.18 17.73
C SER A 52 -4.49 23.55 18.20
N LEU A 53 -4.90 23.79 19.45
CA LEU A 53 -6.19 23.35 19.98
C LEU A 53 -7.35 23.99 19.20
N ALA A 54 -7.30 25.31 18.98
CA ALA A 54 -8.32 26.01 18.21
C ALA A 54 -8.38 25.51 16.75
N ALA A 55 -7.25 25.14 16.15
CA ALA A 55 -7.21 24.55 14.82
C ALA A 55 -7.86 23.16 14.76
N ILE A 56 -7.66 22.32 15.78
CA ILE A 56 -8.33 21.02 15.92
C ILE A 56 -9.84 21.21 16.08
N GLU A 57 -10.28 22.09 16.99
CA GLU A 57 -11.69 22.40 17.20
C GLU A 57 -12.36 22.92 15.92
N ALA A 58 -11.69 23.84 15.21
CA ALA A 58 -12.19 24.37 13.95
C ALA A 58 -12.24 23.33 12.83
N ARG A 59 -11.31 22.35 12.80
CA ARG A 59 -11.35 21.22 11.87
C ARG A 59 -12.54 20.32 12.17
N ASP A 60 -12.71 19.94 13.43
CA ASP A 60 -13.76 19.01 13.86
C ASP A 60 -15.16 19.62 13.68
N ALA A 61 -15.29 20.95 13.81
CA ALA A 61 -16.52 21.69 13.54
C ALA A 61 -16.95 21.70 12.04
N ARG A 62 -16.05 21.43 11.09
CA ARG A 62 -16.38 21.43 9.64
C ARG A 62 -17.25 20.24 9.22
N GLY A 63 -17.44 19.25 10.10
CA GLY A 63 -18.20 18.04 9.81
C GLY A 63 -17.39 17.03 8.98
N VAL A 64 -17.90 15.80 8.93
CA VAL A 64 -17.25 14.70 8.21
C VAL A 64 -17.56 14.74 6.71
N ARG A 65 -16.54 14.47 5.89
CA ARG A 65 -16.71 14.19 4.45
C ARG A 65 -16.79 12.69 4.15
N PHE A 66 -16.38 11.87 5.11
CA PHE A 66 -16.36 10.43 5.02
C PHE A 66 -16.90 9.87 6.34
N LEU A 67 -17.82 8.92 6.27
CA LEU A 67 -18.39 8.23 7.42
C LEU A 67 -18.41 6.73 7.15
N SER A 68 -17.83 5.96 8.08
CA SER A 68 -17.94 4.50 8.06
C SER A 68 -18.97 4.06 9.09
N VAL A 69 -19.86 3.15 8.69
CA VAL A 69 -20.88 2.53 9.55
C VAL A 69 -20.96 1.04 9.27
N ASP A 70 -21.47 0.27 10.22
CA ASP A 70 -21.78 -1.14 9.99
C ASP A 70 -23.15 -1.28 9.31
N VAL A 71 -23.29 -2.32 8.47
CA VAL A 71 -24.57 -2.69 7.85
C VAL A 71 -25.66 -2.81 8.93
N GLY A 72 -26.77 -2.13 8.72
CA GLY A 72 -27.93 -2.20 9.61
C GLY A 72 -27.87 -1.29 10.84
N ASP A 73 -26.75 -0.61 11.10
CA ASP A 73 -26.66 0.39 12.16
C ASP A 73 -27.27 1.74 11.75
N PRO A 74 -27.85 2.51 12.69
CA PRO A 74 -28.30 3.87 12.43
C PRO A 74 -27.15 4.78 11.98
N ILE A 75 -27.36 5.54 10.90
CA ILE A 75 -26.38 6.47 10.38
C ILE A 75 -26.56 7.82 11.08
N ARG A 76 -25.50 8.32 11.71
CA ARG A 76 -25.52 9.60 12.44
C ARG A 76 -24.47 10.55 11.90
N LEU A 77 -24.93 11.66 11.33
CA LEU A 77 -24.11 12.77 10.87
C LEU A 77 -23.77 13.68 12.05
N THR A 78 -22.57 14.27 12.03
CA THR A 78 -22.16 15.27 13.03
C THR A 78 -23.02 16.53 12.95
N SER A 79 -23.48 16.89 11.75
CA SER A 79 -24.39 18.02 11.55
C SER A 79 -25.83 17.63 11.89
N LYS A 80 -26.50 18.44 12.70
CA LYS A 80 -27.93 18.30 13.05
C LYS A 80 -28.88 18.76 11.93
N VAL A 81 -28.55 18.41 10.69
CA VAL A 81 -29.35 18.78 9.51
C VAL A 81 -30.61 17.93 9.46
N SER A 82 -31.74 18.54 9.06
CA SER A 82 -32.99 17.84 8.75
C SER A 82 -33.44 18.21 7.34
N GLY A 83 -33.83 17.22 6.53
CA GLY A 83 -34.24 17.48 5.17
C GLY A 83 -34.32 16.24 4.29
N ARG A 84 -34.64 16.45 3.02
CA ARG A 84 -34.49 15.42 1.98
C ARG A 84 -33.05 15.41 1.50
N ALA A 85 -32.50 14.22 1.33
CA ALA A 85 -31.18 13.98 0.78
C ALA A 85 -31.27 12.99 -0.39
N GLU A 86 -30.25 12.97 -1.22
CA GLU A 86 -30.07 11.96 -2.27
C GLU A 86 -28.95 11.00 -1.86
N LEU A 87 -29.25 9.70 -1.88
CA LEU A 87 -28.30 8.64 -1.62
C LEU A 87 -28.02 7.91 -2.92
N THR A 88 -26.77 7.97 -3.38
CA THR A 88 -26.27 7.21 -4.53
C THR A 88 -25.48 6.01 -4.03
N PHE A 89 -25.92 4.81 -4.40
CA PHE A 89 -25.27 3.55 -4.06
C PHE A 89 -24.08 3.29 -4.98
N GLU A 90 -23.24 2.34 -4.59
CA GLU A 90 -22.02 1.97 -5.34
C GLU A 90 -22.33 1.49 -6.77
N ASP A 91 -23.50 0.86 -6.95
CA ASP A 91 -23.98 0.40 -8.25
C ASP A 91 -24.55 1.52 -9.15
N GLY A 92 -24.50 2.78 -8.68
CA GLY A 92 -25.00 3.95 -9.37
C GLY A 92 -26.50 4.18 -9.23
N THR A 93 -27.23 3.34 -8.48
CA THR A 93 -28.65 3.61 -8.20
C THR A 93 -28.79 4.75 -7.21
N THR A 94 -29.81 5.60 -7.39
CA THR A 94 -30.07 6.74 -6.49
C THR A 94 -31.42 6.60 -5.81
N ARG A 95 -31.51 7.00 -4.55
CA ARG A 95 -32.76 7.06 -3.78
C ARG A 95 -32.84 8.36 -2.98
N SER A 96 -34.02 8.96 -2.98
CA SER A 96 -34.32 10.06 -2.05
C SER A 96 -34.56 9.48 -0.66
N VAL A 97 -33.83 10.01 0.32
CA VAL A 97 -33.91 9.63 1.74
C VAL A 97 -34.22 10.85 2.60
N THR A 98 -34.67 10.62 3.83
CA THR A 98 -34.89 11.68 4.81
C THR A 98 -33.83 11.60 5.89
N VAL A 99 -33.21 12.74 6.17
CA VAL A 99 -32.35 12.94 7.33
C VAL A 99 -33.13 13.74 8.35
N ASP A 100 -33.16 13.27 9.60
CA ASP A 100 -33.80 13.97 10.70
C ASP A 100 -32.80 14.23 11.83
N ASN A 101 -32.46 15.49 12.06
CA ASN A 101 -31.54 15.93 13.09
C ASN A 101 -30.18 15.21 13.01
N GLY A 102 -29.71 14.99 11.78
CA GLY A 102 -28.48 14.25 11.47
C GLY A 102 -28.64 12.74 11.44
N GLU A 103 -29.81 12.18 11.71
CA GLU A 103 -30.04 10.73 11.67
C GLU A 103 -30.64 10.29 10.33
N LEU A 104 -30.10 9.21 9.77
CA LEU A 104 -30.56 8.58 8.54
C LEU A 104 -30.87 7.10 8.82
N SER A 105 -31.88 6.58 8.12
CA SER A 105 -32.25 5.15 8.21
C SER A 105 -31.06 4.25 7.84
N PRO A 106 -30.90 3.09 8.51
CA PRO A 106 -29.83 2.16 8.21
C PRO A 106 -29.80 1.72 6.75
N ILE A 107 -28.59 1.50 6.23
CA ILE A 107 -28.37 0.94 4.90
C ILE A 107 -28.02 -0.55 5.04
N SER A 108 -28.72 -1.41 4.31
CA SER A 108 -28.52 -2.86 4.35
C SER A 108 -27.49 -3.38 3.34
N GLN A 109 -27.14 -2.57 2.35
CA GLN A 109 -26.17 -2.90 1.31
C GLN A 109 -24.80 -2.44 1.77
N SER A 110 -23.83 -3.36 1.82
CA SER A 110 -22.45 -2.97 2.03
C SER A 110 -21.89 -2.32 0.77
N GLY A 111 -21.00 -1.35 0.93
CA GLY A 111 -20.31 -0.72 -0.19
C GLY A 111 -19.91 0.73 0.06
N TYR A 112 -19.39 1.35 -0.99
CA TYR A 112 -19.07 2.77 -1.04
C TYR A 112 -20.26 3.53 -1.64
N HIS A 113 -20.91 4.37 -0.84
CA HIS A 113 -22.08 5.14 -1.22
C HIS A 113 -21.82 6.63 -1.04
N MET A 114 -22.70 7.46 -1.55
CA MET A 114 -22.57 8.90 -1.51
C MET A 114 -23.91 9.52 -1.08
N LEU A 115 -23.88 10.34 -0.03
CA LEU A 115 -25.03 11.08 0.46
C LEU A 115 -24.86 12.56 0.13
N GLU A 116 -25.85 13.12 -0.56
CA GLU A 116 -25.92 14.54 -0.90
C GLU A 116 -27.03 15.21 -0.08
N ILE A 117 -26.67 16.19 0.75
CA ILE A 117 -27.60 16.98 1.58
C ILE A 117 -27.09 18.42 1.74
N ASP A 118 -27.95 19.42 1.48
CA ASP A 118 -27.62 20.85 1.54
C ASP A 118 -26.30 21.22 0.84
N ASP A 119 -26.14 20.79 -0.42
CA ASP A 119 -24.92 20.96 -1.24
C ASP A 119 -23.65 20.33 -0.65
N LYS A 120 -23.77 19.49 0.38
CA LYS A 120 -22.68 18.71 0.95
C LYS A 120 -22.72 17.30 0.43
N VAL A 121 -21.57 16.81 0.02
CA VAL A 121 -21.35 15.41 -0.35
C VAL A 121 -20.62 14.71 0.81
N ILE A 122 -21.17 13.58 1.24
CA ILE A 122 -20.60 12.72 2.27
C ILE A 122 -20.42 11.32 1.69
N ASP A 123 -19.17 10.86 1.66
CA ASP A 123 -18.85 9.48 1.32
C ASP A 123 -19.25 8.56 2.48
N LEU A 124 -20.12 7.58 2.21
CA LEU A 124 -20.59 6.60 3.18
C LEU A 124 -20.00 5.24 2.87
N LEU A 125 -19.13 4.74 3.75
CA LEU A 125 -18.69 3.35 3.73
C LEU A 125 -19.62 2.53 4.64
N VAL A 126 -20.41 1.64 4.04
CA VAL A 126 -21.23 0.70 4.78
C VAL A 126 -20.49 -0.64 4.82
N ALA A 127 -19.91 -0.97 5.96
CA ALA A 127 -19.06 -2.14 6.15
C ALA A 127 -19.86 -3.36 6.66
N PRO A 128 -19.53 -4.59 6.23
CA PRO A 128 -20.10 -5.78 6.83
C PRO A 128 -19.64 -5.93 8.29
N CYS A 129 -20.50 -6.41 9.18
CA CYS A 129 -20.20 -6.53 10.62
C CYS A 129 -19.07 -7.50 10.97
N ARG A 130 -18.60 -8.29 10.00
CA ARG A 130 -17.46 -9.20 10.13
C ARG A 130 -16.79 -9.44 8.78
N CYS A 131 -15.50 -9.75 8.81
CA CYS A 131 -14.78 -10.21 7.62
C CYS A 131 -15.31 -11.57 7.12
N TYR A 132 -15.08 -11.83 5.84
CA TYR A 132 -15.16 -13.17 5.28
C TYR A 132 -14.02 -14.03 5.84
N THR A 133 -14.34 -15.25 6.24
CA THR A 133 -13.40 -16.15 6.92
C THR A 133 -13.25 -17.47 6.17
N ILE A 134 -12.21 -18.23 6.53
CA ILE A 134 -12.03 -19.61 6.05
C ILE A 134 -13.27 -20.48 6.33
N ALA A 135 -13.95 -20.26 7.46
CA ALA A 135 -15.15 -21.01 7.82
C ALA A 135 -16.34 -20.73 6.90
N ASP A 136 -16.39 -19.55 6.27
CA ASP A 136 -17.40 -19.20 5.27
C ASP A 136 -17.11 -19.87 3.92
N ALA A 137 -15.84 -19.94 3.53
CA ALA A 137 -15.41 -20.57 2.28
C ALA A 137 -15.55 -22.10 2.30
N LEU A 138 -15.19 -22.71 3.43
CA LEU A 138 -15.14 -24.17 3.58
C LEU A 138 -15.81 -24.61 4.89
N PRO A 139 -17.16 -24.58 4.96
CA PRO A 139 -17.89 -24.89 6.18
C PRO A 139 -17.55 -26.28 6.74
N ARG A 140 -17.32 -26.35 8.06
CA ARG A 140 -17.14 -27.59 8.83
C ARG A 140 -15.93 -28.45 8.43
N ARG A 141 -14.99 -27.92 7.64
CA ARG A 141 -13.71 -28.60 7.33
C ARG A 141 -12.61 -28.09 8.26
N LYS A 142 -11.78 -29.02 8.76
CA LYS A 142 -10.49 -28.68 9.38
C LYS A 142 -9.47 -28.60 8.25
N LEU A 143 -8.85 -27.44 8.08
CA LEU A 143 -7.89 -27.21 7.01
C LEU A 143 -6.47 -27.26 7.54
N TRP A 144 -5.53 -27.50 6.63
CA TRP A 144 -4.13 -27.22 6.88
C TRP A 144 -3.54 -26.50 5.66
N ALA A 145 -2.53 -25.68 5.94
CA ALA A 145 -1.84 -24.88 4.94
C ALA A 145 -0.36 -24.77 5.35
N PRO A 146 0.60 -24.93 4.41
CA PRO A 146 1.98 -24.59 4.67
C PRO A 146 2.15 -23.07 4.69
N ALA A 147 3.13 -22.60 5.45
CA ALA A 147 3.64 -21.23 5.37
C ALA A 147 5.01 -21.26 4.69
N VAL A 148 5.15 -20.57 3.57
CA VAL A 148 6.38 -20.56 2.76
C VAL A 148 6.95 -19.15 2.60
N GLN A 149 8.27 -19.07 2.61
CA GLN A 149 8.98 -17.87 2.18
C GLN A 149 9.30 -18.07 0.70
N ILE A 150 8.70 -17.28 -0.19
CA ILE A 150 8.82 -17.48 -1.66
C ILE A 150 10.29 -17.59 -2.10
N PRO A 151 11.23 -16.72 -1.64
CA PRO A 151 12.64 -16.84 -2.02
C PRO A 151 13.29 -18.17 -1.68
N SER A 152 12.81 -18.85 -0.63
CA SER A 152 13.40 -20.10 -0.15
C SER A 152 12.94 -21.33 -0.95
N LEU A 153 11.95 -21.19 -1.83
CA LEU A 153 11.47 -22.28 -2.65
C LEU A 153 12.54 -22.71 -3.65
N ARG A 154 12.81 -24.02 -3.70
CA ARG A 154 13.72 -24.64 -4.67
C ARG A 154 12.93 -25.57 -5.58
N THR A 155 13.36 -25.64 -6.84
CA THR A 155 12.80 -26.50 -7.89
C THR A 155 13.91 -27.37 -8.48
N ASP A 156 13.55 -28.37 -9.29
CA ASP A 156 14.53 -29.22 -10.00
C ASP A 156 15.41 -28.41 -10.96
N VAL A 157 14.87 -27.32 -11.51
CA VAL A 157 15.65 -26.31 -12.24
C VAL A 157 16.31 -25.38 -11.20
N PRO A 158 17.65 -25.35 -11.09
CA PRO A 158 18.33 -24.49 -10.12
C PRO A 158 18.06 -23.02 -10.39
N LYS A 159 17.71 -22.27 -9.33
CA LYS A 159 17.50 -20.82 -9.35
C LYS A 159 18.09 -20.22 -8.08
N ALA A 160 18.62 -19.00 -8.18
CA ALA A 160 19.21 -18.30 -7.03
C ALA A 160 18.21 -18.07 -5.88
N PHE A 161 16.93 -17.90 -6.20
CA PHE A 161 15.81 -17.82 -5.26
C PHE A 161 14.51 -18.19 -5.98
N GLY A 162 13.51 -18.62 -5.20
CA GLY A 162 12.18 -18.96 -5.70
C GLY A 162 11.40 -17.75 -6.21
N ASP A 163 10.60 -17.97 -7.25
CA ASP A 163 9.81 -16.96 -7.95
C ASP A 163 8.33 -17.39 -8.04
N PHE A 164 7.50 -16.66 -8.80
CA PHE A 164 6.08 -17.00 -8.93
C PHE A 164 5.83 -18.35 -9.61
N VAL A 165 6.76 -18.84 -10.43
CA VAL A 165 6.69 -20.19 -11.00
C VAL A 165 6.96 -21.24 -9.93
N SER A 166 8.04 -21.06 -9.14
CA SER A 166 8.31 -21.94 -7.99
C SER A 166 7.15 -21.96 -6.99
N LEU A 167 6.49 -20.82 -6.79
CA LEU A 167 5.30 -20.72 -5.94
C LEU A 167 4.11 -21.52 -6.49
N ALA A 168 3.85 -21.42 -7.80
CA ALA A 168 2.80 -22.19 -8.46
C ALA A 168 3.06 -23.70 -8.37
N ASP A 169 4.31 -24.12 -8.56
CA ASP A 169 4.71 -25.53 -8.42
C ASP A 169 4.52 -26.03 -6.99
N ALA A 170 4.96 -25.25 -5.99
CA ALA A 170 4.76 -25.57 -4.58
C ALA A 170 3.26 -25.69 -4.23
N ALA A 171 2.43 -24.76 -4.71
CA ALA A 171 0.98 -24.80 -4.50
C ALA A 171 0.35 -26.07 -5.08
N ARG A 172 0.74 -26.49 -6.29
CA ARG A 172 0.27 -27.75 -6.91
C ARG A 172 0.71 -28.97 -6.09
N ALA A 173 1.98 -29.01 -5.67
CA ALA A 173 2.53 -30.13 -4.90
C ALA A 173 1.84 -30.26 -3.53
N PHE A 174 1.67 -29.17 -2.79
CA PHE A 174 0.95 -29.21 -1.50
C PHE A 174 -0.54 -29.51 -1.68
N GLY A 175 -1.17 -29.02 -2.74
CA GLY A 175 -2.55 -29.35 -3.07
C GLY A 175 -2.76 -30.84 -3.33
N GLN A 176 -1.81 -31.51 -4.00
CA GLN A 176 -1.83 -32.98 -4.19
C GLN A 176 -1.73 -33.74 -2.86
N CYS A 177 -1.07 -33.16 -1.86
CA CYS A 177 -1.03 -33.68 -0.48
C CYS A 177 -2.26 -33.30 0.36
N GLY A 178 -3.23 -32.58 -0.22
CA GLY A 178 -4.47 -32.18 0.44
C GLY A 178 -4.38 -30.88 1.23
N ALA A 179 -3.41 -30.00 0.97
CA ALA A 179 -3.41 -28.64 1.53
C ALA A 179 -4.54 -27.82 0.90
N ASP A 180 -5.21 -27.01 1.71
CA ASP A 180 -6.33 -26.17 1.25
C ASP A 180 -5.91 -24.74 0.89
N ALA A 181 -4.75 -24.30 1.38
CA ALA A 181 -4.23 -22.97 1.14
C ALA A 181 -2.69 -22.95 1.27
N LEU A 182 -2.09 -21.81 0.94
CA LEU A 182 -0.68 -21.53 1.11
C LEU A 182 -0.52 -20.13 1.70
N ALA A 183 0.11 -20.03 2.88
CA ALA A 183 0.49 -18.74 3.45
C ALA A 183 1.86 -18.34 2.90
N ILE A 184 2.00 -17.12 2.42
CA ILE A 184 3.20 -16.63 1.73
C ILE A 184 3.81 -15.41 2.44
N SER A 185 5.11 -15.24 2.27
CA SER A 185 5.79 -13.97 2.55
C SER A 185 5.22 -12.82 1.70
N PRO A 186 5.28 -11.56 2.16
CA PRO A 186 4.85 -10.42 1.36
C PRO A 186 5.54 -10.36 -0.01
N THR A 187 4.77 -9.99 -1.04
CA THR A 187 5.23 -9.86 -2.43
C THR A 187 5.29 -8.42 -2.88
N HIS A 188 5.35 -7.47 -1.94
CA HIS A 188 5.37 -6.04 -2.19
C HIS A 188 6.61 -5.59 -2.96
N ALA A 189 6.47 -4.57 -3.81
CA ALA A 189 7.57 -3.96 -4.55
C ALA A 189 8.70 -3.51 -3.61
N LEU A 190 9.92 -3.96 -3.91
CA LEU A 190 11.13 -3.60 -3.17
C LEU A 190 11.89 -2.51 -3.94
N PHE A 191 13.22 -2.59 -3.95
CA PHE A 191 14.10 -1.66 -4.64
C PHE A 191 14.96 -2.47 -5.60
N PRO A 192 14.50 -2.72 -6.84
CA PRO A 192 15.17 -3.66 -7.73
C PRO A 192 16.65 -3.33 -7.95
N ALA A 193 16.98 -2.03 -8.04
CA ALA A 193 18.36 -1.57 -8.20
C ALA A 193 19.26 -1.74 -6.96
N ASP A 194 18.68 -1.85 -5.75
CA ASP A 194 19.45 -1.95 -4.50
C ASP A 194 19.37 -3.35 -3.88
N ALA A 195 20.34 -4.18 -4.26
CA ALA A 195 20.47 -5.55 -3.78
C ALA A 195 20.68 -5.69 -2.26
N SER A 196 20.92 -4.60 -1.51
CA SER A 196 20.97 -4.65 -0.04
C SER A 196 19.59 -4.56 0.62
N ARG A 197 18.54 -4.20 -0.13
CA ARG A 197 17.18 -3.97 0.37
C ARG A 197 16.22 -5.10 0.01
N TYR A 198 16.60 -6.31 0.40
CA TYR A 198 15.86 -7.56 0.10
C TYR A 198 14.82 -7.95 1.17
N SER A 199 14.62 -7.16 2.23
CA SER A 199 13.64 -7.47 3.27
C SER A 199 12.20 -7.24 2.78
N PRO A 200 11.31 -8.25 2.80
CA PRO A 200 9.91 -8.10 2.38
C PRO A 200 9.08 -7.19 3.30
N TYR A 201 9.61 -6.83 4.47
CA TYR A 201 8.95 -5.98 5.47
C TYR A 201 9.37 -4.51 5.43
N ALA A 202 10.25 -4.13 4.51
CA ALA A 202 10.63 -2.75 4.24
C ALA A 202 10.42 -2.37 2.75
N PRO A 203 9.20 -2.57 2.21
CA PRO A 203 8.93 -2.37 0.79
C PRO A 203 8.99 -0.90 0.38
N SER A 204 9.19 -0.67 -0.92
CA SER A 204 9.01 0.62 -1.56
C SER A 204 7.52 0.98 -1.63
N SER A 205 6.72 0.02 -2.11
CA SER A 205 5.27 0.17 -2.20
C SER A 205 4.56 -1.11 -1.77
N ARG A 206 3.44 -0.97 -1.05
CA ARG A 206 2.54 -2.09 -0.73
C ARG A 206 1.46 -2.32 -1.80
N GLN A 207 1.34 -1.42 -2.78
CA GLN A 207 0.36 -1.51 -3.86
C GLN A 207 0.86 -2.36 -5.04
N PHE A 208 2.16 -2.36 -5.30
CA PHE A 208 2.78 -3.05 -6.43
C PHE A 208 3.53 -4.30 -5.99
N LEU A 209 3.84 -5.17 -6.95
CA LEU A 209 4.51 -6.45 -6.72
C LEU A 209 6.03 -6.33 -6.85
N ASN A 210 6.76 -7.25 -6.21
CA ASN A 210 8.19 -7.42 -6.43
C ASN A 210 8.43 -8.10 -7.78
N GLY A 211 8.70 -7.30 -8.81
CA GLY A 211 8.99 -7.78 -10.18
C GLY A 211 10.16 -8.77 -10.26
N LEU A 212 11.04 -8.83 -9.25
CA LEU A 212 12.11 -9.85 -9.19
C LEU A 212 11.59 -11.30 -9.10
N TYR A 213 10.32 -11.50 -8.68
CA TYR A 213 9.65 -12.80 -8.72
C TYR A 213 8.99 -13.13 -10.07
N GLY A 214 9.09 -12.23 -11.05
CA GLY A 214 8.74 -12.56 -12.44
C GLY A 214 9.63 -13.67 -12.98
N ASP A 215 9.10 -14.44 -13.94
CA ASP A 215 9.84 -15.49 -14.63
C ASP A 215 10.53 -14.92 -15.89
N PRO A 216 11.88 -14.81 -15.92
CA PRO A 216 12.58 -14.35 -17.10
C PRO A 216 12.37 -15.29 -18.29
N ALA A 217 12.10 -16.58 -18.05
CA ALA A 217 11.91 -17.58 -19.09
C ALA A 217 10.54 -17.48 -19.79
N ALA A 218 9.60 -16.67 -19.27
CA ALA A 218 8.28 -16.49 -19.86
C ALA A 218 8.33 -16.08 -21.34
N PHE A 219 9.40 -15.39 -21.75
CA PHE A 219 9.63 -14.94 -23.13
C PHE A 219 10.96 -15.43 -23.73
N GLY A 220 11.48 -16.57 -23.25
CA GLY A 220 12.61 -17.26 -23.89
C GLY A 220 13.99 -17.04 -23.27
N ALA A 221 14.12 -16.35 -22.14
CA ALA A 221 15.40 -16.29 -21.43
C ALA A 221 15.77 -17.67 -20.87
N THR A 222 16.95 -18.19 -21.23
CA THR A 222 17.41 -19.51 -20.78
C THR A 222 17.62 -19.56 -19.27
N SER A 223 17.32 -20.71 -18.66
CA SER A 223 17.73 -21.02 -17.29
C SER A 223 19.20 -21.42 -17.26
N ASP A 224 20.01 -20.77 -16.43
CA ASP A 224 21.35 -21.27 -16.15
C ASP A 224 21.29 -22.18 -14.93
N GLY A 225 21.56 -23.47 -15.14
CA GLY A 225 21.84 -24.41 -14.07
C GLY A 225 23.18 -24.06 -13.44
N ARG A 226 23.16 -23.36 -12.32
CA ARG A 226 24.33 -23.19 -11.44
C ARG A 226 24.08 -23.83 -10.09
N ASP A 227 25.16 -24.17 -9.41
CA ASP A 227 25.12 -24.53 -8.00
C ASP A 227 24.56 -23.36 -7.19
N VAL A 228 23.42 -23.60 -6.54
CA VAL A 228 22.77 -22.62 -5.69
C VAL A 228 23.25 -22.86 -4.25
N PRO A 229 23.99 -21.91 -3.64
CA PRO A 229 24.48 -22.05 -2.27
C PRO A 229 23.33 -22.27 -1.27
N GLU A 230 23.62 -22.76 -0.07
CA GLU A 230 22.61 -23.00 0.97
C GLU A 230 21.80 -21.74 1.29
N LEU A 231 22.48 -20.60 1.39
CA LEU A 231 21.88 -19.28 1.61
C LEU A 231 21.85 -18.47 0.30
N ILE A 232 20.81 -17.65 0.14
CA ILE A 232 20.67 -16.76 -1.01
C ILE A 232 21.70 -15.64 -0.92
N ASP A 233 22.58 -15.53 -1.91
CA ASP A 233 23.44 -14.36 -2.09
C ASP A 233 22.68 -13.27 -2.86
N TRP A 234 21.98 -12.40 -2.14
CA TRP A 234 21.17 -11.32 -2.73
C TRP A 234 21.99 -10.33 -3.56
N HIS A 235 23.25 -10.08 -3.19
CA HIS A 235 24.12 -9.14 -3.89
C HIS A 235 24.50 -9.63 -5.30
N ALA A 236 24.61 -10.95 -5.48
CA ALA A 236 24.78 -11.56 -6.80
C ALA A 236 23.44 -11.82 -7.50
N ALA A 237 22.45 -12.34 -6.77
CA ALA A 237 21.21 -12.85 -7.35
C ALA A 237 20.29 -11.76 -7.94
N ILE A 238 20.20 -10.59 -7.30
CA ILE A 238 19.30 -9.52 -7.76
C ILE A 238 19.79 -8.90 -9.08
N PRO A 239 21.05 -8.45 -9.22
CA PRO A 239 21.55 -7.93 -10.50
C PRO A 239 21.45 -8.95 -11.63
N GLU A 240 21.73 -10.23 -11.35
CA GLU A 240 21.59 -11.30 -12.34
C GLU A 240 20.13 -11.48 -12.77
N ARG A 241 19.19 -11.50 -11.81
CA ARG A 241 17.75 -11.60 -12.11
C ARG A 241 17.30 -10.43 -12.97
N LEU A 242 17.71 -9.20 -12.64
CA LEU A 242 17.37 -8.01 -13.42
C LEU A 242 17.92 -8.06 -14.84
N ALA A 243 19.18 -8.45 -15.02
CA ALA A 243 19.77 -8.60 -16.36
C ALA A 243 18.98 -9.61 -17.22
N ARG A 244 18.50 -10.70 -16.62
CA ARG A 244 17.67 -11.69 -17.32
C ARG A 244 16.27 -11.17 -17.63
N LEU A 245 15.67 -10.39 -16.73
CA LEU A 245 14.38 -9.74 -16.96
C LEU A 245 14.49 -8.69 -18.07
N HIS A 246 15.57 -7.93 -18.14
CA HIS A 246 15.84 -7.02 -19.26
C HIS A 246 15.96 -7.77 -20.60
N ASN A 247 16.74 -8.86 -20.64
CA ASN A 247 16.81 -9.68 -21.86
C ASN A 247 15.44 -10.24 -22.28
N SER A 248 14.61 -10.60 -21.30
CA SER A 248 13.23 -11.05 -21.52
C SER A 248 12.37 -9.91 -22.08
N PHE A 249 12.48 -8.71 -21.51
CA PHE A 249 11.80 -7.51 -21.98
C PHE A 249 12.15 -7.17 -23.44
N ASP A 250 13.44 -7.15 -23.79
CA ASP A 250 13.89 -6.85 -25.16
C ASP A 250 13.32 -7.84 -26.19
N GLN A 251 13.19 -9.11 -25.81
CA GLN A 251 12.60 -10.15 -26.65
C GLN A 251 11.07 -10.04 -26.72
N ALA A 252 10.44 -9.73 -25.59
CA ALA A 252 8.98 -9.72 -25.43
C ALA A 252 8.31 -8.48 -26.00
N LEU A 253 8.97 -7.31 -25.92
CA LEU A 253 8.36 -6.00 -26.17
C LEU A 253 7.57 -5.94 -27.49
N PRO A 254 8.08 -6.43 -28.64
CA PRO A 254 7.33 -6.42 -29.90
C PRO A 254 6.05 -7.27 -29.88
N GLN A 255 5.95 -8.28 -29.01
CA GLN A 255 4.79 -9.17 -28.92
C GLN A 255 3.78 -8.71 -27.86
N ILE A 256 4.20 -7.90 -26.88
CA ILE A 256 3.37 -7.52 -25.73
C ILE A 256 2.94 -6.04 -25.73
N GLU A 257 3.28 -5.26 -26.76
CA GLU A 257 3.04 -3.82 -26.81
C GLU A 257 1.57 -3.44 -26.53
N GLU A 258 0.61 -4.16 -27.13
CA GLU A 258 -0.83 -3.94 -26.90
C GLU A 258 -1.23 -4.26 -25.46
N THR A 259 -0.73 -5.38 -24.92
CA THR A 259 -0.98 -5.81 -23.53
C THR A 259 -0.40 -4.82 -22.54
N LEU A 260 0.83 -4.35 -22.78
CA LEU A 260 1.50 -3.36 -21.95
C LEU A 260 0.75 -2.03 -21.98
N THR A 261 0.28 -1.60 -23.17
CA THR A 261 -0.55 -0.40 -23.30
C THR A 261 -1.87 -0.52 -22.51
N ALA A 262 -2.53 -1.69 -22.56
CA ALA A 262 -3.72 -1.94 -21.76
C ALA A 262 -3.44 -1.92 -20.25
N PHE A 263 -2.33 -2.53 -19.84
CA PHE A 263 -1.89 -2.55 -18.44
C PHE A 263 -1.58 -1.14 -17.92
N ARG A 264 -0.87 -0.32 -18.69
CA ARG A 264 -0.62 1.11 -18.37
C ARG A 264 -1.92 1.88 -18.16
N ARG A 265 -2.89 1.70 -19.06
CA ARG A 265 -4.21 2.35 -18.93
C ARG A 265 -4.95 1.91 -17.67
N GLN A 266 -4.86 0.64 -17.30
CA GLN A 266 -5.50 0.10 -16.09
C GLN A 266 -4.79 0.56 -14.81
N GLY A 267 -3.46 0.58 -14.80
CA GLY A 267 -2.66 1.01 -13.65
C GLY A 267 -2.68 2.52 -13.42
N GLY A 268 -2.92 3.30 -14.47
CA GLY A 268 -3.02 4.75 -14.41
C GLY A 268 -1.78 5.42 -13.81
N ASP A 269 -1.96 6.61 -13.26
CA ASP A 269 -0.85 7.43 -12.79
C ASP A 269 -0.07 6.79 -11.63
N ASP A 270 -0.68 5.91 -10.83
CA ASP A 270 0.01 5.25 -9.72
C ASP A 270 1.07 4.28 -10.23
N LEU A 271 0.76 3.51 -11.29
CA LEU A 271 1.70 2.60 -11.93
C LEU A 271 2.84 3.37 -12.60
N GLU A 272 2.52 4.43 -13.34
CA GLU A 272 3.53 5.28 -13.98
C GLU A 272 4.48 5.86 -12.92
N ARG A 273 3.95 6.48 -11.86
CA ARG A 273 4.77 7.02 -10.76
C ARG A 273 5.65 5.98 -10.10
N HIS A 274 5.18 4.74 -9.96
CA HIS A 274 5.98 3.66 -9.41
C HIS A 274 7.16 3.31 -10.31
N ALA A 275 6.93 3.18 -11.61
CA ALA A 275 7.98 2.89 -12.59
C ALA A 275 8.98 4.05 -12.73
N GLU A 276 8.48 5.29 -12.75
CA GLU A 276 9.32 6.51 -12.73
C GLU A 276 10.22 6.55 -11.49
N PHE A 277 9.68 6.19 -10.32
CA PHE A 277 10.44 6.13 -9.08
C PHE A 277 11.57 5.09 -9.16
N ASP A 278 11.31 3.89 -9.67
CA ASP A 278 12.34 2.84 -9.77
C ASP A 278 13.42 3.20 -10.79
N ALA A 279 13.05 3.85 -11.91
CA ALA A 279 14.02 4.39 -12.87
C ALA A 279 14.91 5.48 -12.25
N LEU A 280 14.31 6.45 -11.56
CA LEU A 280 15.06 7.48 -10.82
C LEU A 280 15.95 6.88 -9.73
N HIS A 281 15.44 5.88 -9.00
CA HIS A 281 16.18 5.19 -7.94
C HIS A 281 17.40 4.48 -8.50
N ALA A 282 17.25 3.74 -9.60
CA ALA A 282 18.36 3.09 -10.29
C ALA A 282 19.40 4.10 -10.76
N HIS A 283 18.96 5.20 -11.39
CA HIS A 283 19.85 6.26 -11.86
C HIS A 283 20.66 6.90 -10.72
N PHE A 284 20.01 7.34 -9.65
CA PHE A 284 20.69 8.03 -8.55
C PHE A 284 21.50 7.09 -7.67
N LEU A 285 21.09 5.83 -7.55
CA LEU A 285 21.92 4.83 -6.89
C LEU A 285 23.22 4.60 -7.68
N ALA A 286 23.15 4.51 -9.00
CA ALA A 286 24.33 4.28 -9.84
C ALA A 286 25.26 5.51 -9.92
N THR A 287 24.70 6.72 -9.97
CA THR A 287 25.48 7.95 -10.21
C THR A 287 25.96 8.62 -8.94
N THR A 288 25.16 8.64 -7.87
CA THR A 288 25.45 9.35 -6.62
C THR A 288 25.41 8.46 -5.39
N HIS A 289 25.12 7.17 -5.54
CA HIS A 289 24.94 6.22 -4.44
C HIS A 289 23.79 6.59 -3.49
N ALA A 290 22.84 7.41 -3.96
CA ALA A 290 21.67 7.80 -3.19
C ALA A 290 20.74 6.60 -2.98
N ARG A 291 20.39 6.32 -1.73
CA ARG A 291 19.60 5.13 -1.34
C ARG A 291 18.09 5.36 -1.35
N GLY A 292 17.64 6.60 -1.47
CA GLY A 292 16.24 6.98 -1.49
C GLY A 292 16.06 8.45 -1.89
N TRP A 293 14.82 8.83 -2.16
CA TRP A 293 14.49 10.13 -2.73
C TRP A 293 14.92 11.33 -1.87
N GLN A 294 15.01 11.16 -0.56
CA GLN A 294 15.48 12.19 0.38
C GLN A 294 16.93 12.61 0.11
N GLN A 295 17.70 11.78 -0.59
CA GLN A 295 19.10 12.04 -0.95
C GLN A 295 19.25 12.52 -2.41
N TRP A 296 18.17 12.56 -3.18
CA TRP A 296 18.18 13.12 -4.54
C TRP A 296 18.22 14.65 -4.49
N PRO A 297 18.63 15.32 -5.58
CA PRO A 297 18.49 16.77 -5.69
C PRO A 297 17.03 17.20 -5.50
N VAL A 298 16.81 18.36 -4.88
CA VAL A 298 15.49 18.84 -4.46
C VAL A 298 14.47 18.90 -5.61
N ASP A 299 14.93 19.17 -6.83
CA ASP A 299 14.07 19.24 -8.02
C ASP A 299 13.43 17.90 -8.40
N TYR A 300 13.93 16.78 -7.86
CA TYR A 300 13.39 15.44 -8.06
C TYR A 300 12.46 14.98 -6.92
N HIS A 301 12.24 15.80 -5.89
CA HIS A 301 11.37 15.43 -4.76
C HIS A 301 9.88 15.57 -5.10
N ASN A 302 9.56 16.41 -6.10
CA ASN A 302 8.21 16.52 -6.63
C ASN A 302 8.10 15.71 -7.93
N PRO A 303 7.33 14.60 -7.97
CA PRO A 303 7.17 13.80 -9.18
C PRO A 303 6.53 14.61 -10.33
N ALA A 304 5.75 15.65 -10.01
CA ALA A 304 5.17 16.56 -10.99
C ALA A 304 6.11 17.71 -11.41
N SER A 305 7.41 17.67 -11.10
CA SER A 305 8.33 18.73 -11.52
C SER A 305 8.68 18.63 -13.01
N PRO A 306 9.02 19.75 -13.68
CA PRO A 306 9.53 19.70 -15.05
C PRO A 306 10.81 18.88 -15.18
N THR A 307 11.63 18.84 -14.12
CA THR A 307 12.89 18.08 -14.09
C THR A 307 12.63 16.59 -14.11
N VAL A 308 11.70 16.09 -13.30
CA VAL A 308 11.30 14.67 -13.31
C VAL A 308 10.70 14.31 -14.67
N ARG A 309 9.78 15.11 -15.21
CA ARG A 309 9.20 14.85 -16.53
C ARG A 309 10.24 14.75 -17.65
N ARG A 310 11.25 15.61 -17.63
CA ARG A 310 12.35 15.55 -18.60
C ARG A 310 13.16 14.27 -18.43
N PHE A 311 13.53 13.90 -17.20
CA PHE A 311 14.23 12.64 -16.93
C PHE A 311 13.43 11.45 -17.47
N VAL A 312 12.13 11.38 -17.17
CA VAL A 312 11.24 10.30 -17.64
C VAL A 312 11.18 10.23 -19.17
N ALA A 313 11.17 11.37 -19.86
CA ALA A 313 11.21 11.40 -21.33
C ALA A 313 12.56 10.95 -21.90
N GLU A 314 13.67 11.28 -21.24
CA GLU A 314 15.03 10.87 -21.64
C GLU A 314 15.32 9.39 -21.32
N HIS A 315 14.60 8.82 -20.35
CA HIS A 315 14.72 7.44 -19.86
C HIS A 315 13.45 6.60 -20.10
N ALA A 316 12.74 6.86 -21.20
CA ALA A 316 11.44 6.24 -21.47
C ALA A 316 11.50 4.71 -21.54
N ASP A 317 12.59 4.14 -22.06
CA ASP A 317 12.78 2.68 -22.15
C ASP A 317 12.98 2.07 -20.76
N ASP A 318 13.74 2.73 -19.88
CA ASP A 318 13.93 2.28 -18.48
C ASP A 318 12.59 2.30 -17.73
N VAL A 319 11.80 3.36 -17.88
CA VAL A 319 10.46 3.45 -17.26
C VAL A 319 9.55 2.36 -17.82
N THR A 320 9.58 2.12 -19.13
CA THR A 320 8.78 1.05 -19.77
C THR A 320 9.19 -0.34 -19.26
N PHE A 321 10.49 -0.56 -19.02
CA PHE A 321 10.98 -1.78 -18.39
C PHE A 321 10.40 -1.99 -16.98
N TYR A 322 10.36 -0.95 -16.14
CA TYR A 322 9.75 -1.07 -14.80
C TYR A 322 8.23 -1.24 -14.82
N ILE A 323 7.54 -0.82 -15.90
CA ILE A 323 6.12 -1.14 -16.12
C ILE A 323 5.94 -2.60 -16.55
N PHE A 324 6.92 -3.16 -17.28
CA PHE A 324 6.91 -4.56 -17.70
C PHE A 324 7.10 -5.53 -16.52
N LEU A 325 7.90 -5.14 -15.53
CA LEU A 325 8.14 -5.90 -14.29
C LEU A 325 6.87 -6.08 -13.44
#